data_AF-A0A9Q0K127-F1
#
_entry.id   AF-A0A9Q0K127-F1
#
_cell.length_a   1.000
_cell.length_b   1.000
_cell.length_c   1.000
_cell.angle_alpha   90.00
_cell.angle_beta   90.00
_cell.angle_gamma   90.00
#
_symmetry.space_group_name_H-M   'P 1'
#
loop_
_entity.id
_entity.type
_entity.pdbx_description
1 polymer ?
#
loop_
_entity_poly.entity_id
_entity_poly.type
_entity_poly.pdbx_seq_one_letter_code
_entity_poly.pdbx_strand_id
1 'polypeptide(L)'
;MTTAEPTTDIHDGVSRTITEDIPAHFTVKIEGFSLLSKASIERYETAEFEAGGYKWKLSLYPNGNKTKNEKDHLSLYLAIADTKTIPHGWEVNVIFRLCLLDQIRDNYLMVQDSRERGRRFHGMKIEWGFDQFISLKSFMDASNGYLIGDTCVFGAEVFVCKERSTGKGECLTMIKDTIATKHIWRIENFSKLDKECHDSKIFIIGDQQWKVQLYPKGKGSGMGNCLSLYLALADPNTLPPGRRFYVEFVLRLMDQLHNKHVYGKASQWFSTSSQEHGWSRFILLSQLYIGFLMKDICIVEVEINVIGTVITLP
;
A
#
# COMPACT_ATOMS: atom_id res chain seq x y z
N MET A 1 13.47 50.43 16.54
CA MET A 1 13.91 49.07 16.16
C MET A 1 13.13 48.71 14.92
N THR A 2 13.80 48.80 13.78
CA THR A 2 13.19 48.66 12.46
C THR A 2 13.28 47.18 12.10
N THR A 3 12.14 46.48 12.09
CA THR A 3 12.03 45.12 11.56
C THR A 3 12.30 45.19 10.06
N ALA A 4 13.42 44.62 9.61
CA ALA A 4 13.73 44.50 8.20
C ALA A 4 12.79 43.43 7.59
N GLU A 5 12.08 43.79 6.52
CA GLU A 5 11.29 42.83 5.74
C GLU A 5 12.21 41.83 5.04
N PRO A 6 11.82 40.54 4.95
CA PRO A 6 12.61 39.53 4.26
C PRO A 6 12.68 39.82 2.76
N THR A 7 13.89 40.07 2.26
CA THR A 7 14.16 40.22 0.82
C THR A 7 13.97 38.88 0.11
N THR A 8 13.02 38.82 -0.83
CA THR A 8 12.71 37.63 -1.62
C THR A 8 13.30 37.78 -3.03
N ASP A 9 14.22 36.91 -3.42
CA ASP A 9 14.71 36.82 -4.80
C ASP A 9 14.02 35.64 -5.51
N ILE A 10 13.38 35.92 -6.66
CA ILE A 10 12.60 34.95 -7.42
C ILE A 10 13.29 34.72 -8.76
N HIS A 11 14.09 33.66 -8.82
CA HIS A 11 14.64 33.12 -10.06
C HIS A 11 14.16 31.66 -10.23
N ASP A 12 13.61 31.35 -11.41
CA ASP A 12 13.30 30.00 -11.89
C ASP A 12 12.27 29.17 -11.08
N GLY A 13 11.31 29.84 -10.43
CA GLY A 13 10.28 29.15 -9.64
C GLY A 13 10.75 28.67 -8.26
N VAL A 14 11.93 29.12 -7.83
CA VAL A 14 12.50 28.89 -6.50
C VAL A 14 12.43 30.20 -5.71
N SER A 15 12.01 30.11 -4.44
CA SER A 15 12.03 31.21 -3.49
C SER A 15 13.17 31.00 -2.50
N ARG A 16 13.97 32.06 -2.28
CA ARG A 16 15.05 32.11 -1.30
C ARG A 16 14.76 33.22 -0.30
N THR A 17 14.80 32.90 0.98
CA THR A 17 14.50 33.83 2.08
C THR A 17 15.46 33.61 3.24
N ILE A 18 15.61 34.63 4.09
CA ILE A 18 16.35 34.52 5.34
C ILE A 18 15.34 34.36 6.49
N THR A 19 15.60 33.42 7.38
CA THR A 19 14.78 33.19 8.59
C THR A 19 15.67 33.00 9.81
N GLU A 20 15.22 33.43 10.98
CA GLU A 20 15.86 33.14 12.28
C GLU A 20 15.35 31.81 12.88
N ASP A 21 14.31 31.22 12.28
CA ASP A 21 13.71 29.98 12.76
C ASP A 21 14.59 28.77 12.45
N ILE A 22 14.81 27.92 13.47
CA ILE A 22 15.51 26.64 13.31
C ILE A 22 14.66 25.67 12.49
N PRO A 23 15.24 24.93 11.52
CA PRO A 23 14.51 23.95 10.72
C PRO A 23 13.77 22.93 11.59
N ALA A 24 12.45 22.83 11.40
CA ALA A 24 11.56 22.12 12.31
C ALA A 24 11.79 20.59 12.43
N HIS A 25 12.31 19.92 11.38
CA HIS A 25 12.27 18.45 11.32
C HIS A 25 13.65 17.79 11.36
N PHE A 26 14.66 18.37 10.71
CA PHE A 26 15.96 17.73 10.62
C PHE A 26 17.07 18.75 10.42
N THR A 27 18.22 18.48 11.04
CA THR A 27 19.45 19.24 10.86
C THR A 27 20.63 18.28 10.79
N VAL A 28 21.57 18.53 9.88
CA VAL A 28 22.82 17.79 9.76
C VAL A 28 23.99 18.76 9.73
N LYS A 29 24.94 18.53 10.63
CA LYS A 29 26.23 19.22 10.67
C LYS A 29 27.26 18.38 9.92
N ILE A 30 28.01 19.01 9.03
CA ILE A 30 29.13 18.39 8.31
C ILE A 30 30.40 19.07 8.77
N GLU A 31 31.34 18.28 9.27
CA GLU A 31 32.68 18.70 9.65
C GLU A 31 33.67 18.17 8.62
N GLY A 32 34.67 18.96 8.25
CA GLY A 32 35.64 18.57 7.23
C GLY A 32 35.06 18.65 5.82
N PHE A 33 34.23 19.65 5.50
CA PHE A 33 33.56 19.75 4.19
C PHE A 33 34.55 19.73 3.03
N SER A 34 35.72 20.35 3.19
CA SER A 34 36.78 20.36 2.18
C SER A 34 37.27 18.95 1.81
N LEU A 35 37.27 18.00 2.77
CA LEU A 35 37.59 16.60 2.53
C LEU A 35 36.44 15.90 1.80
N LEU A 36 35.19 16.17 2.20
CA LEU A 36 34.00 15.63 1.53
C LEU A 36 33.94 16.07 0.05
N SER A 37 34.23 17.34 -0.24
CA SER A 37 34.27 17.89 -1.60
C SER A 37 35.41 17.30 -2.44
N LYS A 38 36.58 16.99 -1.85
CA LYS A 38 37.71 16.38 -2.57
C LYS A 38 37.61 14.87 -2.73
N ALA A 39 36.81 14.21 -1.89
CA ALA A 39 36.61 12.77 -1.97
C ALA A 39 35.96 12.39 -3.31
N SER A 40 36.23 11.19 -3.82
CA SER A 40 35.55 10.64 -5.00
C SER A 40 34.10 10.20 -4.70
N ILE A 41 33.42 10.90 -3.81
CA ILE A 41 32.03 10.68 -3.40
C ILE A 41 31.16 11.60 -4.25
N GLU A 42 30.19 11.04 -4.96
CA GLU A 42 29.26 11.84 -5.78
C GLU A 42 28.25 12.60 -4.92
N ARG A 43 27.68 11.92 -3.94
CA ARG A 43 26.69 12.48 -3.00
C ARG A 43 26.89 11.91 -1.61
N TYR A 44 26.52 12.69 -0.60
CA TYR A 44 26.36 12.24 0.77
C TYR A 44 24.87 12.10 1.09
N GLU A 45 24.47 10.96 1.64
CA GLU A 45 23.10 10.71 2.11
C GLU A 45 23.07 10.67 3.64
N THR A 46 22.11 11.36 4.24
CA THR A 46 21.98 11.41 5.69
C THR A 46 21.31 10.16 6.26
N ALA A 47 21.33 10.05 7.60
CA ALA A 47 20.42 9.16 8.31
C ALA A 47 18.95 9.51 8.03
N GLU A 48 18.07 8.55 8.28
CA GLU A 48 16.62 8.69 8.15
C GLU A 48 16.05 9.57 9.27
N PHE A 49 15.08 10.41 8.92
CA PHE A 49 14.28 11.15 9.88
C PHE A 49 12.80 11.08 9.54
N GLU A 50 11.94 11.22 10.56
CA GLU A 50 10.49 11.08 10.41
C GLU A 50 9.81 12.44 10.36
N ALA A 51 8.93 12.64 9.38
CA ALA A 51 8.08 13.82 9.27
C ALA A 51 6.80 13.48 8.50
N GLY A 52 5.66 13.99 8.98
CA GLY A 52 4.36 13.77 8.32
C GLY A 52 3.93 12.30 8.17
N GLY A 53 4.49 11.38 8.98
CA GLY A 53 4.20 9.94 8.93
C GLY A 53 5.05 9.14 7.94
N TYR A 54 6.08 9.75 7.36
CA TYR A 54 6.99 9.11 6.40
C TYR A 54 8.45 9.29 6.82
N LYS A 55 9.32 8.44 6.29
CA LYS A 55 10.78 8.49 6.50
C LYS A 55 11.47 9.19 5.33
N TRP A 56 12.33 10.13 5.66
CA TRP A 56 13.03 11.00 4.72
C TRP A 56 14.53 10.96 4.94
N LYS A 57 15.29 11.37 3.91
CA LYS A 57 16.74 11.60 3.94
C LYS A 57 17.07 12.87 3.17
N LEU A 58 18.20 13.49 3.49
CA LEU A 58 18.81 14.50 2.62
C LEU A 58 19.89 13.87 1.75
N SER A 59 19.91 14.25 0.48
CA SER A 59 20.97 13.92 -0.48
C SER A 59 21.72 15.20 -0.84
N LEU A 60 22.97 15.30 -0.40
CA LEU A 60 23.85 16.42 -0.64
C LEU A 60 24.84 16.09 -1.75
N TYR A 61 24.97 16.99 -2.74
CA TYR A 61 26.00 16.92 -3.78
C TYR A 61 26.97 18.10 -3.60
N PRO A 62 28.11 17.87 -2.93
CA PRO A 62 29.04 18.95 -2.55
C PRO A 62 29.59 19.75 -3.73
N ASN A 63 29.71 19.13 -4.90
CA ASN A 63 30.27 19.73 -6.13
C ASN A 63 29.24 19.77 -7.28
N GLY A 64 27.95 19.76 -6.94
CA GLY A 64 26.86 19.74 -7.91
C GLY A 64 26.46 18.35 -8.40
N ASN A 65 25.20 18.24 -8.81
CA ASN A 65 24.64 17.01 -9.35
C ASN A 65 25.01 16.84 -10.83
N LYS A 66 25.99 15.97 -11.10
CA LYS A 66 26.47 15.67 -12.46
C LYS A 66 25.37 15.17 -13.39
N THR A 67 24.40 14.42 -12.87
CA THR A 67 23.26 13.91 -13.66
C THR A 67 22.33 15.04 -14.16
N LYS A 68 22.46 16.24 -13.59
CA LYS A 68 21.74 17.46 -13.96
C LYS A 68 22.61 18.48 -14.69
N ASN A 69 23.83 18.08 -15.07
CA ASN A 69 24.85 18.96 -15.62
C ASN A 69 25.25 20.13 -14.71
N GLU A 70 25.01 20.01 -13.39
CA GLU A 70 25.37 21.04 -12.42
C GLU A 70 26.79 20.81 -11.88
N LYS A 71 27.60 21.87 -11.84
CA LYS A 71 29.03 21.81 -11.49
C LYS A 71 29.51 23.00 -10.65
N ASP A 72 28.78 24.11 -10.68
CA ASP A 72 29.18 25.37 -10.04
C ASP A 72 28.35 25.68 -8.79
N HIS A 73 27.32 24.86 -8.53
CA HIS A 73 26.46 24.95 -7.36
C HIS A 73 26.54 23.67 -6.53
N LEU A 74 26.41 23.85 -5.22
CA LEU A 74 26.06 22.76 -4.33
C LEU A 74 24.58 22.42 -4.56
N SER A 75 24.25 21.14 -4.72
CA SER A 75 22.87 20.68 -4.89
C SER A 75 22.39 19.95 -3.64
N LEU A 76 21.12 20.14 -3.27
CA LEU A 76 20.54 19.52 -2.08
C LEU A 76 19.12 19.02 -2.38
N TYR A 77 18.83 17.80 -1.96
CA TYR A 77 17.54 17.14 -2.21
C TYR A 77 16.97 16.48 -0.96
N LEU A 78 15.65 16.40 -0.93
CA LEU A 78 14.86 15.57 -0.04
C LEU A 78 14.46 14.29 -0.76
N ALA A 79 14.77 13.14 -0.16
CA ALA A 79 14.42 11.82 -0.67
C ALA A 79 13.54 11.06 0.34
N ILE A 80 12.54 10.32 -0.16
CA ILE A 80 11.76 9.39 0.67
C ILE A 80 12.52 8.06 0.77
N ALA A 81 12.74 7.57 2.00
CA ALA A 81 13.66 6.47 2.26
C ALA A 81 13.00 5.09 2.14
N ASP A 82 11.90 4.88 2.89
CA ASP A 82 11.30 3.56 3.04
C ASP A 82 10.21 3.31 2.00
N THR A 83 10.60 3.18 0.74
CA THR A 83 9.65 2.97 -0.37
C THR A 83 9.07 1.56 -0.46
N LYS A 84 9.65 0.60 0.28
CA LYS A 84 9.28 -0.83 0.24
C LYS A 84 8.12 -1.16 1.18
N THR A 85 7.95 -0.39 2.26
CA THR A 85 6.83 -0.56 3.19
C THR A 85 5.57 0.19 2.75
N ILE A 86 5.68 1.09 1.77
CA ILE A 86 4.55 1.86 1.24
C ILE A 86 3.83 1.02 0.15
N PRO A 87 2.49 0.88 0.20
CA PRO A 87 1.73 0.07 -0.77
C PRO A 87 2.01 0.42 -2.23
N HIS A 88 1.97 -0.56 -3.13
CA HIS A 88 2.11 -0.31 -4.57
C HIS A 88 1.10 0.74 -5.06
N GLY A 89 1.57 1.71 -5.85
CA GLY A 89 0.75 2.82 -6.35
C GLY A 89 0.65 4.02 -5.40
N TRP A 90 1.48 4.07 -4.35
CA TRP A 90 1.51 5.19 -3.41
C TRP A 90 1.94 6.52 -4.05
N GLU A 91 1.36 7.58 -3.52
CA GLU A 91 1.69 8.95 -3.91
C GLU A 91 1.64 9.86 -2.68
N VAL A 92 2.72 10.59 -2.44
CA VAL A 92 2.81 11.55 -1.34
C VAL A 92 3.08 12.93 -1.90
N ASN A 93 2.17 13.87 -1.66
CA ASN A 93 2.38 15.28 -2.00
C ASN A 93 3.00 16.00 -0.81
N VAL A 94 4.12 16.69 -1.03
CA VAL A 94 4.94 17.25 0.06
C VAL A 94 5.35 18.67 -0.27
N ILE A 95 5.09 19.62 0.63
CA ILE A 95 5.77 20.91 0.63
C ILE A 95 6.99 20.76 1.53
N PHE A 96 8.17 21.10 1.02
CA PHE A 96 9.39 21.03 1.81
C PHE A 96 10.23 22.29 1.64
N ARG A 97 11.01 22.59 2.68
CA ARG A 97 12.00 23.66 2.73
C ARG A 97 13.35 23.06 3.06
N LEU A 98 14.38 23.55 2.40
CA LEU A 98 15.77 23.17 2.67
C LEU A 98 16.52 24.41 3.14
N CYS A 99 17.26 24.25 4.23
CA CYS A 99 17.88 25.35 4.94
C CYS A 99 19.39 25.19 5.03
N LEU A 100 20.13 26.30 5.07
CA LEU A 100 21.57 26.37 5.29
C LEU A 100 21.87 27.48 6.30
N LEU A 101 22.57 27.14 7.37
CA LEU A 101 22.90 28.06 8.46
C LEU A 101 24.01 29.04 8.05
N ASP A 102 23.74 30.33 8.21
CA ASP A 102 24.75 31.37 8.34
C ASP A 102 25.22 31.43 9.80
N GLN A 103 26.42 30.91 10.04
CA GLN A 103 27.00 30.77 11.38
C GLN A 103 27.51 32.11 11.96
N ILE A 104 27.56 33.18 11.17
CA ILE A 104 27.97 34.52 11.62
C ILE A 104 26.75 35.30 12.10
N ARG A 105 25.64 35.21 11.37
CA ARG A 105 24.42 35.98 11.64
C ARG A 105 23.36 35.21 12.44
N ASP A 106 23.62 33.93 12.72
CA ASP A 106 22.72 33.01 13.44
C ASP A 106 21.32 32.97 12.82
N ASN A 107 21.28 32.84 11.49
CA ASN A 107 20.06 32.73 10.71
C ASN A 107 20.25 31.72 9.56
N TYR A 108 19.17 31.38 8.87
CA TYR A 108 19.16 30.37 7.83
C TYR A 108 18.78 30.96 6.48
N LEU A 109 19.54 30.61 5.45
CA LEU A 109 19.07 30.65 4.08
C LEU A 109 18.06 29.51 3.88
N MET A 110 16.78 29.86 3.74
CA MET A 110 15.70 28.93 3.42
C MET A 110 15.41 28.96 1.92
N VAL A 111 15.40 27.78 1.30
CA VAL A 111 15.07 27.58 -0.12
C VAL A 111 13.85 26.68 -0.26
N GLN A 112 12.85 27.14 -1.01
CA GLN A 112 11.61 26.42 -1.27
C GLN A 112 11.06 26.67 -2.68
N ASP A 113 10.04 25.89 -3.07
CA ASP A 113 9.29 26.14 -4.31
C ASP A 113 8.43 27.41 -4.18
N SER A 114 8.55 28.36 -5.11
CA SER A 114 7.86 29.65 -5.03
C SER A 114 6.35 29.55 -5.17
N ARG A 115 5.82 28.44 -5.69
CA ARG A 115 4.38 28.26 -5.92
C ARG A 115 3.69 27.49 -4.80
N GLU A 116 4.46 26.95 -3.84
CA GLU A 116 3.98 26.11 -2.72
C GLU A 116 3.02 24.99 -3.17
N ARG A 117 3.14 24.52 -4.42
CA ARG A 117 2.21 23.54 -4.99
C ARG A 117 2.42 22.12 -4.48
N GLY A 118 3.37 21.90 -3.59
CA GLY A 118 3.79 20.56 -3.17
C GLY A 118 4.43 19.77 -4.32
N ARG A 119 5.35 18.87 -3.97
CA ARG A 119 6.01 17.96 -4.90
C ARG A 119 5.46 16.56 -4.68
N ARG A 120 5.11 15.89 -5.78
CA ARG A 120 4.56 14.53 -5.77
C ARG A 120 5.70 13.52 -5.76
N PHE A 121 5.83 12.81 -4.67
CA PHE A 121 6.69 11.64 -4.53
C PHE A 121 5.90 10.39 -4.91
N HIS A 122 6.50 9.50 -5.68
CA HIS A 122 5.94 8.20 -6.05
C HIS A 122 7.06 7.25 -6.46
N GLY A 123 6.74 5.98 -6.74
CA GLY A 123 7.73 4.94 -7.03
C GLY A 123 8.73 5.23 -8.16
N MET A 124 8.42 6.14 -9.10
CA MET A 124 9.36 6.56 -10.17
C MET A 124 10.05 7.89 -9.88
N LYS A 125 9.61 8.63 -8.87
CA LYS A 125 10.13 9.95 -8.50
C LYS A 125 10.17 10.06 -6.98
N ILE A 126 11.24 9.55 -6.40
CA ILE A 126 11.43 9.42 -4.95
C ILE A 126 12.22 10.59 -4.33
N GLU A 127 12.74 11.49 -5.17
CA GLU A 127 13.63 12.58 -4.74
C GLU A 127 13.27 13.89 -5.46
N TRP A 128 13.21 14.97 -4.68
CA TRP A 128 13.00 16.35 -5.13
C TRP A 128 13.93 17.29 -4.39
N GLY A 129 14.40 18.34 -5.05
CA GLY A 129 15.37 19.26 -4.47
C GLY A 129 15.74 20.38 -5.41
N PHE A 130 16.88 21.01 -5.13
CA PHE A 130 17.38 22.16 -5.86
C PHE A 130 18.76 21.84 -6.43
N ASP A 131 18.83 21.75 -7.76
CA ASP A 131 20.09 21.55 -8.47
C ASP A 131 21.05 22.73 -8.16
N GLN A 132 20.53 23.96 -8.20
CA GLN A 132 21.25 25.20 -7.84
C GLN A 132 20.81 25.71 -6.47
N PHE A 133 21.11 24.94 -5.41
CA PHE A 133 20.75 25.33 -4.05
C PHE A 133 21.53 26.58 -3.61
N ILE A 134 22.86 26.54 -3.69
CA ILE A 134 23.75 27.69 -3.46
C ILE A 134 24.98 27.60 -4.37
N SER A 135 25.47 28.72 -4.89
CA SER A 135 26.70 28.73 -5.69
C SER A 135 27.89 28.34 -4.81
N LEU A 136 28.83 27.56 -5.36
CA LEU A 136 30.04 27.18 -4.63
C LEU A 136 30.85 28.41 -4.23
N LYS A 137 30.86 29.45 -5.07
CA LYS A 137 31.51 30.73 -4.75
C LYS A 137 30.93 31.37 -3.49
N SER A 138 29.60 31.49 -3.41
CA SER A 138 28.92 32.08 -2.25
C SER A 138 29.07 31.22 -1.00
N PHE A 139 28.99 29.89 -1.16
CA PHE A 139 29.12 28.93 -0.06
C PHE A 139 30.52 28.95 0.57
N MET A 140 31.57 29.03 -0.25
CA MET A 140 32.96 28.99 0.20
C MET A 140 33.48 30.34 0.72
N ASP A 141 32.78 31.45 0.43
CA ASP A 141 33.13 32.76 0.93
C ASP A 141 32.75 32.89 2.42
N ALA A 142 33.76 32.89 3.28
CA ALA A 142 33.59 32.94 4.73
C ALA A 142 32.79 34.16 5.22
N SER A 143 32.74 35.27 4.46
CA SER A 143 31.94 36.45 4.83
C SER A 143 30.43 36.21 4.79
N ASN A 144 30.00 35.17 4.07
CA ASN A 144 28.61 34.71 4.00
C ASN A 144 28.24 33.74 5.14
N GLY A 145 29.19 33.28 5.96
CA GLY A 145 28.91 32.50 7.17
C GLY A 145 28.50 31.04 6.97
N TYR A 146 28.35 30.55 5.73
CA TYR A 146 27.87 29.19 5.45
C TYR A 146 28.90 28.08 5.72
N LEU A 147 30.18 28.35 5.47
CA LEU A 147 31.29 27.43 5.72
C LEU A 147 32.32 28.11 6.64
N ILE A 148 32.25 27.82 7.94
CA ILE A 148 33.12 28.39 8.97
C ILE A 148 33.87 27.25 9.64
N GLY A 149 35.20 27.35 9.73
CA GLY A 149 36.03 26.30 10.34
C GLY A 149 35.86 24.93 9.66
N ASP A 150 35.73 24.92 8.33
CA ASP A 150 35.46 23.73 7.51
C ASP A 150 34.18 22.95 7.92
N THR A 151 33.24 23.67 8.52
CA THR A 151 31.99 23.14 9.03
C THR A 151 30.80 23.88 8.43
N CYS A 152 29.76 23.14 8.05
CA CYS A 152 28.49 23.69 7.58
C CYS A 152 27.31 22.91 8.16
N VAL A 153 26.13 23.54 8.18
CA VAL A 153 24.91 22.96 8.76
C VAL A 153 23.73 23.12 7.79
N PHE A 154 23.15 22.00 7.38
CA PHE A 154 21.94 21.96 6.56
C PHE A 154 20.74 21.53 7.38
N GLY A 155 19.54 21.94 6.97
CA GLY A 155 18.30 21.48 7.60
C GLY A 155 17.15 21.31 6.63
N ALA A 156 16.07 20.70 7.13
CA ALA A 156 14.89 20.40 6.35
C ALA A 156 13.59 20.61 7.15
N GLU A 157 12.58 21.11 6.45
CA GLU A 157 11.19 21.09 6.90
C GLU A 157 10.34 20.33 5.89
N VAL A 158 9.47 19.44 6.37
CA VAL A 158 8.70 18.54 5.51
C VAL A 158 7.23 18.54 5.94
N PHE A 159 6.36 19.03 5.08
CA PHE A 159 4.92 19.16 5.32
C PHE A 159 4.17 18.28 4.31
N VAL A 160 3.59 17.17 4.79
CA VAL A 160 2.83 16.23 3.96
C VAL A 160 1.40 16.74 3.75
N CYS A 161 1.02 16.96 2.50
CA CYS A 161 -0.28 17.49 2.10
C CYS A 161 -1.35 16.38 2.06
N LYS A 162 -1.95 16.06 3.23
CA LYS A 162 -2.96 14.99 3.38
C LYS A 162 -4.23 15.20 2.55
N GLU A 163 -4.63 16.46 2.29
CA GLU A 163 -5.87 16.78 1.58
C GLU A 163 -5.81 16.51 0.07
N ARG A 164 -4.61 16.36 -0.50
CA ARG A 164 -4.43 16.15 -1.96
C ARG A 164 -4.29 14.67 -2.34
N SER A 165 -4.19 13.76 -1.38
CA SER A 165 -4.07 12.31 -1.60
C SER A 165 -5.42 11.58 -1.46
N THR A 166 -6.55 12.20 -1.81
CA THR A 166 -7.90 11.60 -1.65
C THR A 166 -8.32 10.66 -2.78
N GLY A 167 -7.39 10.28 -3.67
CA GLY A 167 -7.69 9.34 -4.74
C GLY A 167 -7.90 7.95 -4.17
N LYS A 168 -9.16 7.53 -3.96
CA LYS A 168 -9.46 6.14 -3.56
C LYS A 168 -9.16 5.22 -4.74
N GLY A 169 -8.11 4.39 -4.61
CA GLY A 169 -7.72 3.40 -5.59
C GLY A 169 -8.05 1.97 -5.15
N GLU A 170 -8.02 1.04 -6.09
CA GLU A 170 -8.02 -0.40 -5.79
C GLU A 170 -7.01 -1.13 -6.67
N CYS A 171 -6.44 -2.21 -6.14
CA CYS A 171 -5.53 -3.08 -6.86
C CYS A 171 -6.16 -4.45 -7.04
N LEU A 172 -6.40 -4.84 -8.30
CA LEU A 172 -6.74 -6.20 -8.68
C LEU A 172 -5.44 -6.98 -8.96
N THR A 173 -5.22 -8.04 -8.21
CA THR A 173 -4.16 -9.02 -8.47
C THR A 173 -4.79 -10.29 -9.02
N MET A 174 -4.42 -10.66 -10.25
CA MET A 174 -4.77 -11.96 -10.84
C MET A 174 -3.66 -12.96 -10.58
N ILE A 175 -4.00 -14.12 -10.03
CA ILE A 175 -3.03 -15.13 -9.64
C ILE A 175 -2.84 -16.10 -10.81
N LYS A 176 -1.61 -16.27 -11.26
CA LYS A 176 -1.25 -17.25 -12.30
C LYS A 176 -0.95 -18.60 -11.66
N ASP A 177 -1.18 -19.69 -12.40
CA ASP A 177 -0.80 -21.06 -12.01
C ASP A 177 -1.40 -21.49 -10.66
N THR A 178 -2.68 -21.16 -10.46
CA THR A 178 -3.39 -21.46 -9.22
C THR A 178 -3.69 -22.95 -9.08
N ILE A 179 -3.67 -23.44 -7.84
CA ILE A 179 -3.94 -24.85 -7.52
C ILE A 179 -5.34 -24.94 -6.92
N ALA A 180 -6.22 -25.67 -7.60
CA ALA A 180 -7.53 -25.99 -7.06
C ALA A 180 -7.38 -26.93 -5.85
N THR A 181 -7.92 -26.51 -4.70
CA THR A 181 -7.87 -27.29 -3.47
C THR A 181 -9.20 -27.99 -3.27
N LYS A 182 -9.15 -29.29 -2.95
CA LYS A 182 -10.34 -30.11 -2.69
C LYS A 182 -10.56 -30.30 -1.20
N HIS A 183 -11.81 -30.23 -0.78
CA HIS A 183 -12.25 -30.52 0.57
C HIS A 183 -13.49 -31.41 0.55
N ILE A 184 -13.55 -32.38 1.45
CA ILE A 184 -14.66 -33.34 1.53
C ILE A 184 -15.35 -33.18 2.87
N TRP A 185 -16.66 -32.95 2.82
CA TRP A 185 -17.53 -32.90 3.97
C TRP A 185 -18.45 -34.12 3.99
N ARG A 186 -18.18 -35.01 4.93
CA ARG A 186 -19.02 -36.17 5.23
C ARG A 186 -20.04 -35.77 6.30
N ILE A 187 -21.33 -35.88 5.96
CA ILE A 187 -22.46 -35.54 6.81
C ILE A 187 -23.09 -36.84 7.27
N GLU A 188 -23.03 -37.10 8.56
CA GLU A 188 -23.64 -38.29 9.17
C GLU A 188 -24.94 -37.91 9.88
N ASN A 189 -25.85 -38.88 10.03
CA ASN A 189 -27.17 -38.67 10.60
C ASN A 189 -27.95 -37.55 9.86
N PHE A 190 -27.92 -37.54 8.52
CA PHE A 190 -28.53 -36.49 7.70
C PHE A 190 -30.02 -36.26 8.03
N SER A 191 -30.75 -37.33 8.36
CA SER A 191 -32.16 -37.30 8.77
C SER A 191 -32.43 -36.47 10.03
N LYS A 192 -31.40 -36.23 10.86
CA LYS A 192 -31.48 -35.44 12.10
C LYS A 192 -31.13 -33.96 11.91
N LEU A 193 -30.83 -33.52 10.68
CA LEU A 193 -30.58 -32.12 10.38
C LEU A 193 -31.88 -31.31 10.53
N ASP A 194 -31.94 -30.52 11.60
CA ASP A 194 -33.13 -29.80 12.05
C ASP A 194 -33.09 -28.30 11.74
N LYS A 195 -31.90 -27.75 11.53
CA LYS A 195 -31.69 -26.33 11.20
C LYS A 195 -31.94 -26.08 9.72
N GLU A 196 -32.27 -24.82 9.42
CA GLU A 196 -32.42 -24.37 8.04
C GLU A 196 -31.09 -24.48 7.27
N CYS A 197 -29.99 -24.09 7.92
CA CYS A 197 -28.64 -24.11 7.37
C CYS A 197 -27.70 -24.89 8.28
N HIS A 198 -26.87 -25.74 7.66
CA HIS A 198 -25.77 -26.44 8.31
C HIS A 198 -24.46 -26.11 7.61
N ASP A 199 -23.46 -25.71 8.39
CA ASP A 199 -22.14 -25.37 7.90
C ASP A 199 -21.19 -26.58 8.00
N SER A 200 -20.31 -26.73 7.02
CA SER A 200 -19.13 -27.59 7.14
C SER A 200 -18.17 -27.05 8.21
N LYS A 201 -17.14 -27.84 8.53
CA LYS A 201 -15.96 -27.28 9.20
C LYS A 201 -15.35 -26.19 8.32
N ILE A 202 -14.78 -25.18 8.97
CA ILE A 202 -14.03 -24.13 8.30
C ILE A 202 -12.73 -24.72 7.74
N PHE A 203 -12.36 -24.33 6.53
CA PHE A 203 -11.09 -24.67 5.91
C PHE A 203 -10.46 -23.43 5.28
N ILE A 204 -9.12 -23.43 5.18
CA ILE A 204 -8.32 -22.28 4.78
C ILE A 204 -7.77 -22.53 3.37
N ILE A 205 -7.95 -21.56 2.47
CA ILE A 205 -7.36 -21.58 1.12
C ILE A 205 -6.78 -20.19 0.85
N GLY A 206 -5.48 -20.14 0.58
CA GLY A 206 -4.73 -18.89 0.58
C GLY A 206 -4.70 -18.30 1.99
N ASP A 207 -5.05 -17.02 2.11
CA ASP A 207 -5.19 -16.31 3.39
C ASP A 207 -6.66 -16.15 3.83
N GLN A 208 -7.58 -16.89 3.19
CA GLN A 208 -9.02 -16.77 3.42
C GLN A 208 -9.63 -18.04 3.98
N GLN A 209 -10.60 -17.87 4.89
CA GLN A 209 -11.39 -18.94 5.50
C GLN A 209 -12.72 -19.13 4.75
N TRP A 210 -13.02 -20.39 4.46
CA TRP A 210 -14.17 -20.83 3.68
C TRP A 210 -14.97 -21.88 4.44
N LYS A 211 -16.25 -22.00 4.10
CA LYS A 211 -17.13 -23.07 4.56
C LYS A 211 -18.14 -23.41 3.47
N VAL A 212 -18.65 -24.64 3.50
CA VAL A 212 -19.79 -25.05 2.68
C VAL A 212 -21.05 -24.94 3.52
N GLN A 213 -22.12 -24.41 2.94
CA GLN A 213 -23.42 -24.29 3.58
C GLN A 213 -24.42 -25.18 2.86
N LEU A 214 -25.07 -26.05 3.62
CA LEU A 214 -26.08 -26.97 3.13
C LEU A 214 -27.43 -26.64 3.76
N TYR A 215 -28.44 -26.56 2.91
CA TYR A 215 -29.82 -26.33 3.29
C TYR A 215 -30.62 -27.59 2.96
N PRO A 216 -30.86 -28.49 3.94
CA PRO A 216 -31.46 -29.81 3.67
C PRO A 216 -32.86 -29.71 3.08
N LYS A 217 -33.62 -28.66 3.44
CA LYS A 217 -34.97 -28.37 2.93
C LYS A 217 -34.98 -27.29 1.85
N GLY A 218 -33.82 -26.88 1.38
CA GLY A 218 -33.65 -25.86 0.36
C GLY A 218 -33.59 -24.43 0.89
N LYS A 219 -33.28 -23.50 0.00
CA LYS A 219 -33.18 -22.05 0.20
C LYS A 219 -33.75 -21.33 -1.01
N GLY A 220 -34.42 -20.20 -0.80
CA GLY A 220 -34.94 -19.38 -1.90
C GLY A 220 -35.85 -20.17 -2.86
N SER A 221 -35.54 -20.15 -4.15
CA SER A 221 -36.36 -20.82 -5.18
C SER A 221 -36.33 -22.36 -5.15
N GLY A 222 -35.51 -22.96 -4.30
CA GLY A 222 -35.50 -24.42 -4.07
C GLY A 222 -36.17 -24.86 -2.77
N MET A 223 -36.68 -23.93 -1.97
CA MET A 223 -37.30 -24.21 -0.68
C MET A 223 -38.41 -25.27 -0.81
N GLY A 224 -38.37 -26.27 0.06
CA GLY A 224 -39.34 -27.36 0.19
C GLY A 224 -39.20 -28.51 -0.81
N ASN A 225 -38.42 -28.37 -1.89
CA ASN A 225 -38.35 -29.38 -2.95
C ASN A 225 -36.92 -29.75 -3.38
N CYS A 226 -35.95 -28.87 -3.18
CA CYS A 226 -34.56 -29.12 -3.50
C CYS A 226 -33.69 -29.01 -2.25
N LEU A 227 -32.61 -29.79 -2.20
CA LEU A 227 -31.48 -29.48 -1.35
C LEU A 227 -30.69 -28.34 -2.02
N SER A 228 -30.24 -27.37 -1.22
CA SER A 228 -29.38 -26.28 -1.70
C SER A 228 -27.99 -26.37 -1.12
N LEU A 229 -27.00 -25.94 -1.92
CA LEU A 229 -25.59 -26.03 -1.56
C LEU A 229 -24.85 -24.76 -2.00
N TYR A 230 -24.10 -24.17 -1.09
CA TYR A 230 -23.39 -22.91 -1.27
C TYR A 230 -21.97 -22.99 -0.74
N LEU A 231 -21.05 -22.31 -1.41
CA LEU A 231 -19.76 -21.95 -0.87
C LEU A 231 -19.90 -20.58 -0.21
N ALA A 232 -19.34 -20.39 0.98
CA ALA A 232 -19.41 -19.14 1.72
C ALA A 232 -18.07 -18.76 2.36
N LEU A 233 -17.86 -17.46 2.55
CA LEU A 233 -16.84 -16.94 3.46
C LEU A 233 -17.19 -17.33 4.90
N ALA A 234 -16.21 -17.81 5.65
CA ALA A 234 -16.45 -18.22 7.04
C ALA A 234 -16.65 -17.02 7.97
N ASP A 235 -15.82 -15.98 7.81
CA ASP A 235 -15.91 -14.72 8.55
C ASP A 235 -15.76 -13.52 7.60
N PRO A 236 -16.87 -13.04 7.00
CA PRO A 236 -16.83 -11.90 6.10
C PRO A 236 -16.61 -10.57 6.83
N ASN A 237 -16.96 -10.47 8.11
CA ASN A 237 -16.90 -9.20 8.83
C ASN A 237 -15.47 -8.82 9.25
N THR A 238 -14.55 -9.78 9.27
CA THR A 238 -13.11 -9.52 9.50
C THR A 238 -12.38 -9.01 8.25
N LEU A 239 -13.04 -8.94 7.09
CA LEU A 239 -12.41 -8.47 5.87
C LEU A 239 -12.20 -6.94 5.90
N PRO A 240 -11.02 -6.44 5.48
CA PRO A 240 -10.82 -5.02 5.22
C PRO A 240 -11.87 -4.46 4.25
N PRO A 241 -12.26 -3.19 4.39
CA PRO A 241 -13.15 -2.52 3.43
C PRO A 241 -12.65 -2.67 1.99
N GLY A 242 -13.57 -2.92 1.05
CA GLY A 242 -13.25 -3.07 -0.37
C GLY A 242 -12.57 -4.39 -0.78
N ARG A 243 -12.26 -5.27 0.18
CA ARG A 243 -11.63 -6.56 -0.12
C ARG A 243 -12.60 -7.50 -0.86
N ARG A 244 -12.14 -8.05 -1.98
CA ARG A 244 -12.91 -8.99 -2.81
C ARG A 244 -12.04 -10.15 -3.30
N PHE A 245 -12.65 -11.32 -3.49
CA PHE A 245 -11.99 -12.52 -4.02
C PHE A 245 -12.73 -12.99 -5.26
N TYR A 246 -12.03 -13.17 -6.38
CA TYR A 246 -12.57 -13.87 -7.54
C TYR A 246 -12.23 -15.34 -7.41
N VAL A 247 -13.24 -16.18 -7.35
CA VAL A 247 -13.10 -17.59 -7.00
C VAL A 247 -13.86 -18.44 -7.99
N GLU A 248 -13.16 -19.38 -8.60
CA GLU A 248 -13.76 -20.50 -9.32
C GLU A 248 -13.95 -21.66 -8.34
N PHE A 249 -15.16 -22.23 -8.29
CA PHE A 249 -15.44 -23.33 -7.39
C PHE A 249 -16.38 -24.35 -8.03
N VAL A 250 -16.24 -25.59 -7.56
CA VAL A 250 -17.12 -26.70 -7.89
C VAL A 250 -17.67 -27.28 -6.60
N LEU A 251 -18.99 -27.38 -6.50
CA LEU A 251 -19.66 -28.12 -5.44
C LEU A 251 -20.17 -29.44 -6.04
N ARG A 252 -19.92 -30.57 -5.37
CA ARG A 252 -20.34 -31.90 -5.83
C ARG A 252 -21.05 -32.66 -4.71
N LEU A 253 -22.16 -33.31 -5.03
CA LEU A 253 -22.75 -34.37 -4.23
C LEU A 253 -22.30 -35.72 -4.78
N MET A 254 -21.72 -36.54 -3.92
CA MET A 254 -21.14 -37.81 -4.31
C MET A 254 -22.24 -38.89 -4.34
N ASP A 255 -22.55 -39.41 -5.52
CA ASP A 255 -23.28 -40.67 -5.68
C ASP A 255 -22.42 -41.83 -5.14
N GLN A 256 -22.96 -42.54 -4.16
CA GLN A 256 -22.33 -43.63 -3.42
C GLN A 256 -22.63 -45.03 -4.00
N LEU A 257 -23.43 -45.13 -5.07
CA LEU A 257 -23.82 -46.38 -5.73
C LEU A 257 -23.20 -46.54 -7.11
N HIS A 258 -23.36 -45.54 -7.99
CA HIS A 258 -23.01 -45.65 -9.40
C HIS A 258 -21.83 -44.77 -9.80
N ASN A 259 -21.23 -44.06 -8.84
CA ASN A 259 -20.17 -43.09 -9.06
C ASN A 259 -20.56 -41.97 -10.04
N LYS A 260 -21.87 -41.69 -10.18
CA LYS A 260 -22.41 -40.64 -11.05
C LYS A 260 -22.75 -39.40 -10.24
N HIS A 261 -21.72 -38.63 -9.89
CA HIS A 261 -21.87 -37.44 -9.04
C HIS A 261 -22.68 -36.33 -9.71
N VAL A 262 -23.38 -35.53 -8.90
CA VAL A 262 -24.05 -34.30 -9.33
C VAL A 262 -23.19 -33.12 -8.90
N TYR A 263 -22.91 -32.19 -9.80
CA TYR A 263 -22.08 -31.04 -9.48
C TYR A 263 -22.55 -29.75 -10.14
N GLY A 264 -22.23 -28.63 -9.50
CA GLY A 264 -22.32 -27.29 -10.05
C GLY A 264 -20.93 -26.65 -10.08
N LYS A 265 -20.63 -25.91 -11.14
CA LYS A 265 -19.38 -25.14 -11.29
C LYS A 265 -19.70 -23.67 -11.56
N ALA A 266 -19.00 -22.75 -10.90
CA ALA A 266 -19.17 -21.31 -11.10
C ALA A 266 -17.88 -20.54 -10.82
N SER A 267 -17.80 -19.31 -11.35
CA SER A 267 -16.78 -18.32 -11.01
C SER A 267 -17.47 -17.05 -10.52
N GLN A 268 -17.18 -16.62 -9.29
CA GLN A 268 -17.90 -15.53 -8.64
C GLN A 268 -17.00 -14.63 -7.81
N TRP A 269 -17.46 -13.40 -7.60
CA TRP A 269 -16.85 -12.45 -6.67
C TRP A 269 -17.43 -12.62 -5.27
N PHE A 270 -16.56 -12.89 -4.31
CA PHE A 270 -16.88 -12.92 -2.89
C PHE A 270 -16.43 -11.64 -2.21
N SER A 271 -17.27 -11.09 -1.34
CA SER A 271 -17.01 -9.88 -0.57
C SER A 271 -17.86 -9.85 0.71
N THR A 272 -17.69 -8.81 1.53
CA THR A 272 -18.57 -8.57 2.68
C THR A 272 -20.04 -8.39 2.29
N SER A 273 -20.34 -7.89 1.09
CA SER A 273 -21.69 -7.70 0.56
C SER A 273 -22.19 -8.90 -0.28
N SER A 274 -21.32 -9.84 -0.62
CA SER A 274 -21.63 -11.01 -1.44
C SER A 274 -20.86 -12.21 -0.86
N GLN A 275 -21.37 -12.73 0.25
CA GLN A 275 -20.63 -13.62 1.14
C GLN A 275 -20.68 -15.09 0.72
N GLU A 276 -21.70 -15.47 -0.06
CA GLU A 276 -21.98 -16.84 -0.45
C GLU A 276 -22.45 -16.92 -1.91
N HIS A 277 -22.10 -18.02 -2.58
CA HIS A 277 -22.53 -18.33 -3.93
C HIS A 277 -22.76 -19.83 -4.09
N GLY A 278 -23.76 -20.22 -4.86
CA GLY A 278 -24.15 -21.62 -4.99
C GLY A 278 -25.48 -21.79 -5.71
N TRP A 279 -26.15 -22.91 -5.46
CA TRP A 279 -27.38 -23.28 -6.15
C TRP A 279 -28.51 -23.52 -5.16
N SER A 280 -29.57 -22.72 -5.28
CA SER A 280 -30.82 -22.91 -4.53
C SER A 280 -31.50 -24.23 -4.91
N ARG A 281 -31.36 -24.66 -6.16
CA ARG A 281 -31.93 -25.91 -6.69
C ARG A 281 -30.82 -26.87 -7.10
N PHE A 282 -30.00 -27.31 -6.13
CA PHE A 282 -28.84 -28.16 -6.41
C PHE A 282 -29.26 -29.58 -6.83
N ILE A 283 -30.13 -30.23 -6.04
CA ILE A 283 -30.72 -31.53 -6.38
C ILE A 283 -32.14 -31.62 -5.81
N LEU A 284 -33.05 -32.31 -6.49
CA LEU A 284 -34.38 -32.61 -5.96
C LEU A 284 -34.28 -33.53 -4.75
N LEU A 285 -35.08 -33.28 -3.71
CA LEU A 285 -35.10 -34.12 -2.51
C LEU A 285 -35.51 -35.57 -2.82
N SER A 286 -36.38 -35.78 -3.81
CA SER A 286 -36.75 -37.12 -4.28
C SER A 286 -35.59 -37.88 -4.94
N GLN A 287 -34.64 -37.16 -5.56
CA GLN A 287 -33.46 -37.75 -6.20
C GLN A 287 -32.33 -38.01 -5.20
N LEU A 288 -32.32 -37.31 -4.06
CA LEU A 288 -31.28 -37.45 -3.03
C LEU A 288 -31.18 -38.90 -2.51
N TYR A 289 -32.30 -39.58 -2.35
CA TYR A 289 -32.36 -40.98 -1.89
C TYR A 289 -31.90 -42.00 -2.95
N ILE A 290 -31.64 -41.57 -4.18
CA ILE A 290 -31.20 -42.42 -5.29
C ILE A 290 -29.66 -42.40 -5.36
N GLY A 291 -29.01 -42.79 -4.26
CA GLY A 291 -27.56 -42.98 -4.18
C GLY A 291 -26.74 -41.84 -3.58
N PHE A 292 -27.30 -40.63 -3.40
CA PHE A 292 -26.57 -39.50 -2.80
C PHE A 292 -26.65 -39.49 -1.27
N LEU A 293 -27.73 -40.05 -0.70
CA LEU A 293 -27.92 -40.27 0.74
C LEU A 293 -28.03 -41.78 1.01
N MET A 294 -26.96 -42.37 1.56
CA MET A 294 -26.88 -43.80 1.84
C MET A 294 -26.56 -44.05 3.31
N LYS A 295 -27.32 -44.95 3.96
CA LYS A 295 -27.17 -45.24 5.40
C LYS A 295 -27.14 -43.96 6.26
N ASP A 296 -28.01 -43.01 5.90
CA ASP A 296 -28.11 -41.70 6.53
C ASP A 296 -26.84 -40.83 6.46
N ILE A 297 -26.00 -41.08 5.46
CA ILE A 297 -24.76 -40.35 5.19
C ILE A 297 -24.82 -39.68 3.82
N CYS A 298 -24.53 -38.39 3.78
CA CYS A 298 -24.39 -37.59 2.58
C CYS A 298 -22.93 -37.11 2.48
N ILE A 299 -22.34 -37.12 1.29
CA ILE A 299 -20.95 -36.68 1.08
C ILE A 299 -20.94 -35.56 0.07
N VAL A 300 -20.45 -34.41 0.52
CA VAL A 300 -20.22 -33.22 -0.30
C VAL A 300 -18.73 -33.08 -0.56
N GLU A 301 -18.34 -32.90 -1.81
CA GLU A 301 -17.00 -32.44 -2.19
C GLU A 301 -17.09 -30.98 -2.64
N VAL A 302 -16.12 -30.17 -2.24
CA VAL A 302 -15.91 -28.83 -2.78
C VAL A 302 -14.50 -28.73 -3.33
N GLU A 303 -14.37 -28.13 -4.51
CA GLU A 303 -13.11 -27.77 -5.13
C GLU A 303 -13.09 -26.26 -5.30
N ILE A 304 -12.06 -25.59 -4.82
CA ILE A 304 -11.98 -24.13 -4.83
C ILE A 304 -10.65 -23.69 -5.41
N ASN A 305 -10.71 -22.68 -6.26
CA ASN A 305 -9.58 -22.06 -6.90
C ASN A 305 -9.70 -20.53 -6.80
N VAL A 306 -8.86 -19.90 -5.96
CA VAL A 306 -8.81 -18.44 -5.83
C VAL A 306 -7.96 -17.88 -6.96
N ILE A 307 -8.60 -17.18 -7.89
CA ILE A 307 -8.00 -16.72 -9.16
C ILE A 307 -7.68 -15.22 -9.16
N GLY A 308 -8.26 -14.45 -8.24
CA GLY A 308 -7.89 -13.06 -8.07
C GLY A 308 -8.33 -12.46 -6.74
N THR A 309 -7.66 -11.38 -6.36
CA THR A 309 -7.93 -10.64 -5.13
C THR A 309 -7.94 -9.14 -5.41
N VAL A 310 -8.86 -8.42 -4.80
CA VAL A 310 -8.90 -6.96 -4.81
C VAL A 310 -8.63 -6.43 -3.41
N ILE A 311 -7.73 -5.45 -3.31
CA ILE A 311 -7.47 -4.66 -2.10
C ILE A 311 -7.64 -3.17 -2.39
N THR A 312 -8.07 -2.41 -1.38
CA THR A 312 -8.10 -0.95 -1.48
C THR A 312 -6.69 -0.38 -1.31
N LEU A 313 -6.34 0.60 -2.14
CA LEU A 313 -5.11 1.39 -2.02
C LEU A 313 -5.40 2.66 -1.22
N PRO A 314 -4.46 3.08 -0.34
CA PRO A 314 -4.61 4.27 0.50
C PRO A 314 -4.70 5.58 -0.27
#